data_AF-R9KSR2-F1
#
_entry.id   AF-R9KSR2-F1
#
_cell.length_a   1.000
_cell.length_b   1.000
_cell.length_c   1.000
_cell.angle_alpha   90.00
_cell.angle_beta   90.00
_cell.angle_gamma   90.00
#
_symmetry.space_group_name_H-M   'P 1'
#
loop_
_entity.id
_entity.type
_entity.pdbx_description
1 polymer ?
#
loop_
_entity_poly.entity_id
_entity_poly.type
_entity_poly.pdbx_seq_one_letter_code
_entity_poly.pdbx_strand_id
1 'polypeptide(L)'
;MSTDKTPAGKRDDISLREKEKEIQKDLDDGIDTIGKKMTVCELYAKQNRHRGNVRHNTTKGRERLMKLLEADKLGSCPIDSAKLSDAKKWALRMKEKRISYKTINNDKRSLKAAFYTAIQDDCIRKNPFDFQLNTMIGDDTEPKVPLTTKQEESLLSFM
;
A
#
# COMPACT_ATOMS: atom_id res chain seq x y z
N MET A 1 -17.72 8.67 -31.06
CA MET A 1 -16.75 9.51 -31.81
C MET A 1 -16.59 10.80 -31.03
N SER A 2 -15.49 10.96 -30.29
CA SER A 2 -15.25 12.13 -29.45
C SER A 2 -14.92 13.33 -30.35
N THR A 3 -15.73 14.37 -30.30
CA THR A 3 -15.62 15.59 -31.12
C THR A 3 -14.68 16.64 -30.53
N ASP A 4 -14.07 16.36 -29.38
CA ASP A 4 -13.24 17.31 -28.64
C ASP A 4 -11.77 17.07 -28.99
N LYS A 5 -11.14 18.04 -29.66
CA LYS A 5 -9.72 17.96 -30.05
C LYS A 5 -8.85 18.66 -29.02
N THR A 6 -7.82 17.99 -28.51
CA THR A 6 -6.81 18.61 -27.66
C THR A 6 -6.18 19.82 -28.38
N PRO A 7 -6.12 21.01 -27.76
CA PRO A 7 -5.51 22.18 -28.38
C PRO A 7 -4.02 21.94 -28.68
N ALA A 8 -3.53 22.50 -29.79
CA ALA A 8 -2.13 22.35 -30.21
C ALA A 8 -1.15 22.80 -29.11
N GLY A 9 -0.18 21.95 -28.79
CA GLY A 9 0.86 22.22 -27.78
C GLY A 9 0.49 21.86 -26.33
N LYS A 10 -0.70 21.29 -26.08
CA LYS A 10 -1.08 20.74 -24.76
C LYS A 10 -0.87 19.23 -24.73
N ARG A 11 -0.65 18.69 -23.52
CA ARG A 11 -0.59 17.22 -23.31
C ARG A 11 -1.96 16.63 -23.61
N ASP A 12 -1.97 15.45 -24.24
CA ASP A 12 -3.19 14.68 -24.42
C ASP A 12 -3.84 14.40 -23.06
N ASP A 13 -5.12 14.75 -22.97
CA ASP A 13 -5.95 14.59 -21.79
C ASP A 13 -7.32 14.07 -22.24
N ILE A 14 -8.06 13.46 -21.31
CA ILE A 14 -9.42 13.02 -21.58
C ILE A 14 -10.32 14.22 -21.89
N SER A 15 -11.27 14.02 -22.80
CA SER A 15 -12.19 15.08 -23.22
C SER A 15 -13.03 15.60 -22.06
N LEU A 16 -13.52 16.84 -22.16
CA LEU A 16 -14.36 17.42 -21.10
C LEU A 16 -15.58 16.54 -20.81
N ARG A 17 -16.20 15.97 -21.85
CA ARG A 17 -17.33 15.04 -21.72
C ARG A 17 -16.99 13.75 -20.98
N GLU A 18 -15.77 13.22 -21.16
CA GLU A 18 -15.33 12.03 -20.44
C GLU A 18 -15.07 12.33 -18.96
N LYS A 19 -14.49 13.51 -18.66
CA LYS A 19 -14.33 14.00 -17.28
C LYS A 19 -15.67 14.19 -16.59
N GLU A 20 -16.62 14.83 -17.25
CA GLU A 20 -17.99 15.00 -16.75
C GLU A 20 -18.65 13.65 -16.44
N LYS A 21 -18.47 12.67 -17.34
CA LYS A 21 -19.00 11.32 -17.13
C LYS A 21 -18.36 10.61 -15.94
N GLU A 22 -17.06 10.78 -15.72
CA GLU A 22 -16.36 10.22 -14.56
C GLU A 22 -16.84 10.86 -13.25
N ILE A 23 -16.99 12.19 -13.24
CA ILE A 23 -17.54 12.92 -12.09
C ILE A 23 -18.97 12.48 -11.80
N GLN A 24 -19.83 12.40 -12.83
CA GLN A 24 -21.21 11.97 -12.65
C GLN A 24 -21.29 10.55 -12.08
N LYS A 25 -20.46 9.63 -12.59
CA LYS A 25 -20.39 8.27 -12.05
C LYS A 25 -19.94 8.25 -10.59
N ASP A 26 -18.97 9.08 -10.22
CA ASP A 26 -18.53 9.20 -8.83
C ASP A 26 -19.64 9.77 -7.94
N LEU A 27 -20.41 10.74 -8.41
CA LEU A 27 -21.57 11.27 -7.69
C LEU A 27 -22.68 10.22 -7.54
N ASP A 28 -22.99 9.47 -8.61
CA ASP A 28 -24.01 8.42 -8.61
C ASP A 28 -23.63 7.26 -7.65
N ASP A 29 -22.34 6.93 -7.58
CA ASP A 29 -21.81 5.90 -6.67
C ASP A 29 -21.57 6.43 -5.24
N GLY A 30 -21.85 7.72 -4.96
CA GLY A 30 -21.65 8.33 -3.65
C GLY A 30 -20.19 8.53 -3.24
N ILE A 31 -19.25 8.53 -4.19
CA ILE A 31 -17.81 8.61 -3.92
C ILE A 31 -17.42 10.00 -3.41
N ASP A 32 -16.66 10.04 -2.31
CA ASP A 32 -16.05 11.28 -1.82
C ASP A 32 -14.98 11.80 -2.81
N THR A 33 -15.39 12.76 -3.64
CA THR A 33 -14.55 13.37 -4.67
C THR A 33 -13.33 14.11 -4.12
N ILE A 34 -13.35 14.52 -2.84
CA ILE A 34 -12.22 15.16 -2.16
C ILE A 34 -11.35 14.07 -1.52
N GLY A 35 -11.97 13.15 -0.77
CA GLY A 35 -11.30 12.05 -0.10
C GLY A 35 -10.48 11.17 -1.04
N LYS A 36 -10.99 10.89 -2.25
CA LYS A 36 -10.28 10.07 -3.26
C LYS A 36 -8.94 10.66 -3.73
N LYS A 37 -8.73 11.98 -3.53
CA LYS A 37 -7.49 12.69 -3.92
C LYS A 37 -6.40 12.67 -2.85
N MET A 38 -6.70 12.19 -1.64
CA MET A 38 -5.66 12.03 -0.61
C MET A 38 -4.59 11.03 -1.08
N THR A 39 -3.38 11.23 -0.59
CA THR A 39 -2.22 10.39 -0.91
C THR A 39 -2.21 9.11 -0.07
N VAL A 40 -1.43 8.11 -0.48
CA VAL A 40 -1.25 6.88 0.31
C VAL A 40 -0.65 7.16 1.69
N CYS A 41 0.29 8.13 1.80
CA CYS A 41 0.84 8.55 3.08
C CYS A 41 -0.24 9.14 3.99
N GLU A 42 -1.08 10.05 3.48
CA GLU A 42 -2.17 10.65 4.24
C GLU A 42 -3.20 9.60 4.68
N LEU A 43 -3.56 8.67 3.79
CA LEU A 43 -4.44 7.55 4.12
C LEU A 43 -3.86 6.69 5.25
N TYR A 44 -2.57 6.35 5.17
CA TYR A 44 -1.91 5.55 6.21
C TYR A 44 -1.80 6.31 7.55
N ALA A 45 -1.55 7.62 7.51
CA ALA A 45 -1.56 8.49 8.68
C ALA A 45 -2.95 8.54 9.33
N LYS A 46 -4.00 8.73 8.53
CA LYS A 46 -5.41 8.69 8.96
C LYS A 46 -5.73 7.37 9.66
N GLN A 47 -5.38 6.23 9.06
CA GLN A 47 -5.58 4.91 9.65
C GLN A 47 -4.87 4.75 11.01
N ASN A 48 -3.63 5.22 11.12
CA ASN A 48 -2.85 5.13 12.36
C ASN A 48 -3.46 6.00 13.47
N ARG A 49 -3.99 7.18 13.13
CA ARG A 49 -4.69 8.06 14.07
C ARG A 49 -5.99 7.43 14.59
N HIS A 50 -6.80 6.85 13.70
CA HIS A 50 -8.03 6.15 14.11
C HIS A 50 -7.75 4.93 15.00
N ARG A 51 -6.63 4.23 14.77
CA ARG A 51 -6.23 3.06 15.56
C ARG A 51 -5.08 3.37 16.51
N GLY A 52 -5.20 4.44 17.29
CA GLY A 52 -4.15 4.95 18.17
C GLY A 52 -3.83 4.11 19.43
N ASN A 53 -4.78 3.29 19.91
CA ASN A 53 -4.59 2.45 21.10
C ASN A 53 -3.72 1.22 20.78
N VAL A 54 -2.40 1.40 20.70
CA VAL A 54 -1.43 0.35 20.38
C VAL A 54 -0.17 0.45 21.26
N ARG A 55 0.56 -0.67 21.36
CA ARG A 55 1.83 -0.74 22.10
C ARG A 55 2.95 0.00 21.37
N HIS A 56 3.98 0.40 22.13
CA HIS A 56 5.15 1.12 21.61
C HIS A 56 5.79 0.46 20.37
N ASN A 57 5.98 -0.86 20.38
CA ASN A 57 6.56 -1.60 19.25
C ASN A 57 5.71 -1.49 17.97
N THR A 58 4.39 -1.44 18.11
CA THR A 58 3.47 -1.22 16.99
C THR A 58 3.60 0.21 16.46
N THR A 59 3.74 1.20 17.33
CA THR A 59 4.02 2.60 16.93
C THR A 59 5.31 2.69 16.13
N LYS A 60 6.40 2.07 16.60
CA LYS A 60 7.69 2.03 15.88
C LYS A 60 7.59 1.31 14.54
N GLY A 61 6.85 0.20 14.46
CA GLY A 61 6.56 -0.48 13.20
C GLY A 61 5.81 0.40 12.21
N ARG A 62 4.83 1.17 12.69
CA ARG A 62 4.07 2.12 11.85
C ARG A 62 4.93 3.28 11.37
N GLU A 63 5.75 3.87 12.23
CA GLU A 63 6.73 4.91 11.87
C GLU A 63 7.70 4.43 10.79
N ARG A 64 8.19 3.19 10.91
CA ARG A 64 9.09 2.58 9.92
C ARG A 64 8.40 2.46 8.54
N LEU A 65 7.16 1.97 8.50
CA LEU A 65 6.41 1.88 7.24
C LEU A 65 6.08 3.27 6.68
N MET A 66 5.78 4.26 7.52
CA MET A 66 5.53 5.63 7.06
C MET A 66 6.76 6.20 6.34
N LYS A 67 7.96 6.12 6.96
CA LYS A 67 9.21 6.56 6.32
C LYS A 67 9.49 5.85 5.00
N LEU A 68 9.13 4.56 4.91
CA LEU A 68 9.28 3.79 3.68
C LEU A 68 8.34 4.25 2.56
N LEU A 69 7.13 4.68 2.91
CA LEU A 69 6.17 5.26 1.97
C LEU A 69 6.59 6.65 1.53
N GLU A 70 7.04 7.51 2.45
CA GLU A 70 7.54 8.86 2.14
C GLU A 70 8.73 8.81 1.17
N ALA A 71 9.60 7.80 1.30
CA ALA A 71 10.74 7.57 0.42
C ALA A 71 10.39 6.81 -0.88
N ASP A 72 9.14 6.41 -1.10
CA ASP A 72 8.70 5.69 -2.29
C ASP A 72 7.64 6.48 -3.06
N LYS A 73 7.69 6.41 -4.40
CA LYS A 73 6.70 7.08 -5.26
C LYS A 73 5.25 6.66 -5.02
N LEU A 74 5.02 5.51 -4.38
CA LEU A 74 3.68 5.10 -3.99
C LEU A 74 3.11 6.02 -2.90
N GLY A 75 3.94 6.53 -1.98
CA GLY A 75 3.48 7.34 -0.84
C GLY A 75 2.77 8.62 -1.26
N SER A 76 3.28 9.30 -2.29
CA SER A 76 2.70 10.53 -2.86
C SER A 76 1.61 10.29 -3.91
N CYS A 77 1.32 9.03 -4.25
CA CYS A 77 0.30 8.70 -5.23
C CYS A 77 -1.10 8.94 -4.63
N PRO A 78 -2.02 9.61 -5.35
CA PRO A 78 -3.43 9.69 -4.96
C PRO A 78 -4.05 8.30 -4.88
N ILE A 79 -4.91 8.07 -3.90
CA ILE A 79 -5.51 6.74 -3.67
C ILE A 79 -6.45 6.30 -4.81
N ASP A 80 -7.08 7.23 -5.52
CA ASP A 80 -7.91 6.95 -6.71
C ASP A 80 -7.11 6.41 -7.90
N SER A 81 -5.83 6.79 -7.98
CA SER A 81 -4.92 6.49 -9.06
C SER A 81 -4.09 5.22 -8.78
N ALA A 82 -4.06 4.76 -7.53
CA ALA A 82 -3.32 3.59 -7.11
C ALA A 82 -3.97 2.30 -7.65
N LYS A 83 -3.32 1.66 -8.63
CA LYS A 83 -3.80 0.41 -9.21
C LYS A 83 -3.12 -0.81 -8.58
N LEU A 84 -3.75 -1.97 -8.78
CA LEU A 84 -3.16 -3.27 -8.42
C LEU A 84 -1.72 -3.39 -8.94
N SER A 85 -1.48 -3.01 -10.19
CA SER A 85 -0.15 -3.01 -10.82
C SER A 85 0.89 -2.18 -10.06
N ASP A 86 0.50 -1.06 -9.48
CA ASP A 86 1.41 -0.17 -8.77
C ASP A 86 1.78 -0.73 -7.39
N ALA A 87 0.82 -1.39 -6.73
CA ALA A 87 1.08 -2.15 -5.51
C ALA A 87 2.01 -3.36 -5.77
N LYS A 88 1.87 -4.05 -6.91
CA LYS A 88 2.82 -5.10 -7.34
C LYS A 88 4.23 -4.53 -7.54
N LYS A 89 4.35 -3.42 -8.27
CA LYS A 89 5.62 -2.73 -8.51
C LYS A 89 6.25 -2.23 -7.19
N TRP A 90 5.43 -1.78 -6.24
CA TRP A 90 5.91 -1.41 -4.91
C TRP A 90 6.55 -2.60 -4.21
N ALA A 91 5.90 -3.76 -4.21
CA ALA A 91 6.46 -4.97 -3.58
C ALA A 91 7.82 -5.37 -4.19
N LEU A 92 7.95 -5.30 -5.52
CA LEU A 92 9.22 -5.54 -6.21
C LEU A 92 10.31 -4.56 -5.78
N ARG A 93 10.02 -3.25 -5.72
CA ARG A 93 10.95 -2.24 -5.20
C ARG A 93 11.37 -2.50 -3.76
N MET A 94 10.46 -2.98 -2.92
CA MET A 94 10.81 -3.34 -1.54
C MET A 94 11.77 -4.53 -1.49
N LYS A 95 11.62 -5.50 -2.41
CA LYS A 95 12.56 -6.62 -2.54
C LYS A 95 13.93 -6.17 -3.05
N GLU A 96 13.98 -5.24 -4.01
CA GLU A 96 15.23 -4.61 -4.49
C GLU A 96 15.96 -3.88 -3.35
N LYS A 97 15.21 -3.24 -2.44
CA LYS A 97 15.72 -2.65 -1.19
C LYS A 97 16.17 -3.68 -0.13
N ARG A 98 16.23 -4.97 -0.47
CA ARG A 98 16.64 -6.09 0.41
C ARG A 98 15.77 -6.26 1.67
N ILE A 99 14.51 -5.82 1.62
CA ILE A 99 13.55 -6.08 2.70
C ILE A 99 13.10 -7.54 2.63
N SER A 100 13.06 -8.21 3.79
CA SER A 100 12.67 -9.63 3.88
C SER A 100 11.22 -9.87 3.46
N TYR A 101 10.94 -11.05 2.90
CA TYR A 101 9.60 -11.43 2.43
C TYR A 101 8.52 -11.20 3.50
N LYS A 102 8.77 -11.65 4.73
CA LYS A 102 7.83 -11.49 5.86
C LYS A 102 7.54 -10.03 6.18
N THR A 103 8.54 -9.15 6.10
CA THR A 103 8.36 -7.72 6.36
C THR A 103 7.50 -7.08 5.26
N ILE A 104 7.78 -7.37 3.98
CA ILE A 104 6.97 -6.88 2.86
C ILE A 104 5.52 -7.36 2.99
N ASN A 105 5.31 -8.63 3.36
CA ASN A 105 3.97 -9.20 3.52
C ASN A 105 3.18 -8.53 4.66
N ASN A 106 3.83 -8.24 5.78
CA ASN A 106 3.20 -7.53 6.90
C ASN A 106 2.87 -6.07 6.55
N ASP A 107 3.75 -5.40 5.81
CA ASP A 107 3.58 -4.02 5.39
C ASP A 107 2.44 -3.90 4.37
N LYS A 108 2.42 -4.82 3.41
CA LYS A 108 1.32 -5.00 2.46
C LYS A 108 -0.01 -5.24 3.18
N ARG A 109 -0.04 -6.06 4.24
CA ARG A 109 -1.25 -6.27 5.05
C ARG A 109 -1.71 -4.97 5.73
N SER A 110 -0.78 -4.16 6.21
CA SER A 110 -1.07 -2.86 6.82
C SER A 110 -1.66 -1.87 5.80
N LEU A 111 -1.09 -1.82 4.60
CA LEU A 111 -1.62 -1.03 3.49
C LEU A 111 -2.98 -1.53 3.02
N LYS A 112 -3.17 -2.85 2.90
CA LYS A 112 -4.48 -3.45 2.59
C LYS A 112 -5.56 -3.00 3.59
N ALA A 113 -5.24 -2.94 4.87
CA ALA A 113 -6.16 -2.47 5.89
C ALA A 113 -6.47 -0.96 5.77
N ALA A 114 -5.50 -0.13 5.40
CA ALA A 114 -5.73 1.30 5.17
C ALA A 114 -6.65 1.53 3.96
N PHE A 115 -6.39 0.83 2.84
CA PHE A 115 -7.25 0.89 1.65
C PHE A 115 -8.63 0.28 1.88
N TYR A 116 -8.78 -0.66 2.83
CA TYR A 116 -10.10 -1.14 3.23
C TYR A 116 -10.92 -0.02 3.91
N THR A 117 -10.32 0.75 4.83
CA THR A 117 -11.00 1.92 5.42
C THR A 117 -11.40 2.94 4.35
N ALA A 118 -10.54 3.20 3.36
CA ALA A 118 -10.89 4.11 2.26
C ALA A 118 -12.07 3.62 1.40
N ILE A 119 -12.29 2.30 1.29
CA ILE A 119 -13.50 1.76 0.64
C ILE A 119 -14.74 1.97 1.51
N GLN A 120 -14.62 1.81 2.83
CA GLN A 120 -15.74 2.01 3.76
C GLN A 120 -16.14 3.47 3.90
N ASP A 121 -15.18 4.39 3.73
CA ASP A 121 -15.42 5.84 3.70
C ASP A 121 -15.82 6.32 2.29
N ASP A 122 -16.22 5.41 1.39
CA ASP A 122 -16.61 5.67 0.00
C ASP A 122 -15.60 6.55 -0.79
N CYS A 123 -14.31 6.50 -0.45
CA CYS A 123 -13.28 7.24 -1.16
C CYS A 123 -12.83 6.51 -2.45
N ILE A 124 -12.91 5.17 -2.46
CA ILE A 124 -12.45 4.32 -3.58
C ILE A 124 -13.28 3.04 -3.68
N ARG A 125 -13.25 2.41 -4.85
CA ARG A 125 -14.07 1.20 -5.14
C ARG A 125 -13.33 -0.13 -4.98
N LYS A 126 -12.00 -0.13 -5.13
CA LYS A 126 -11.19 -1.37 -5.18
C LYS A 126 -9.92 -1.21 -4.36
N ASN A 127 -9.51 -2.30 -3.74
CA ASN A 127 -8.29 -2.33 -2.93
C ASN A 127 -7.08 -2.77 -3.79
N PRO A 128 -6.09 -1.91 -4.07
CA PRO A 128 -4.93 -2.26 -4.87
C PRO A 128 -4.01 -3.29 -4.20
N PHE A 129 -4.14 -3.49 -2.88
CA PHE A 129 -3.35 -4.45 -2.12
C PHE A 129 -3.99 -5.83 -1.97
N ASP A 130 -5.11 -6.07 -2.66
CA ASP A 130 -5.82 -7.35 -2.64
C ASP A 130 -5.24 -8.36 -3.66
N PHE A 131 -4.06 -8.88 -3.34
CA PHE A 131 -3.38 -9.95 -4.09
C PHE A 131 -2.65 -10.90 -3.15
N GLN A 132 -2.01 -11.97 -3.66
CA GLN A 132 -1.10 -12.82 -2.89
C GLN A 132 0.36 -12.50 -3.21
N LEU A 133 1.22 -12.32 -2.20
CA LEU A 133 2.60 -11.83 -2.40
C LEU A 133 3.52 -12.89 -3.03
N ASN A 134 3.30 -14.17 -2.68
CA ASN A 134 4.01 -15.33 -3.22
C ASN A 134 3.93 -15.46 -4.75
N THR A 135 2.89 -14.90 -5.39
CA THR A 135 2.75 -14.91 -6.86
C THR A 135 3.71 -13.94 -7.56
N MET A 136 4.40 -13.07 -6.81
CA MET A 136 5.30 -12.04 -7.35
C MET A 136 6.74 -12.18 -6.86
N ILE A 137 6.92 -12.55 -5.59
CA ILE A 137 8.23 -12.64 -4.95
C ILE A 137 8.30 -13.99 -4.24
N GLY A 138 9.38 -14.75 -4.51
CA GLY A 138 9.66 -15.99 -3.80
C GLY A 138 9.94 -15.74 -2.31
N ASP A 139 9.45 -16.64 -1.47
CA ASP A 139 9.75 -16.60 -0.03
C ASP A 139 11.15 -17.16 0.22
N ASP A 140 12.07 -16.29 0.63
CA ASP A 140 13.46 -16.60 0.98
C ASP A 140 13.67 -16.73 2.50
N THR A 141 12.60 -16.95 3.26
CA THR A 141 12.71 -17.13 4.71
C THR A 141 13.42 -18.45 5.04
N GLU A 142 14.55 -18.35 5.73
CA GLU A 142 15.25 -19.51 6.28
C GLU A 142 14.44 -20.21 7.38
N PRO A 143 14.41 -21.56 7.40
CA PRO A 143 13.75 -22.31 8.44
C PRO A 143 14.50 -22.14 9.77
N LYS A 144 13.74 -21.90 10.85
CA LYS A 144 14.29 -21.85 12.21
C LYS A 144 14.46 -23.27 12.74
N VAL A 145 15.68 -23.80 12.65
CA VAL A 145 16.01 -25.13 13.18
C VAL A 145 16.17 -25.05 14.71
N PRO A 146 15.46 -25.88 15.50
CA PRO A 146 15.64 -25.93 16.95
C PRO A 146 17.04 -26.42 17.33
N LEU A 147 17.52 -26.04 18.52
CA LEU A 147 18.76 -26.59 19.06
C LEU A 147 18.59 -28.09 19.35
N THR A 148 19.63 -28.86 19.08
CA THR A 148 19.72 -30.26 19.51
C THR A 148 20.11 -30.33 21.00
N THR A 149 19.77 -31.42 21.68
CA THR A 149 20.12 -31.63 23.09
C THR A 149 21.63 -31.46 23.35
N LYS A 150 22.48 -31.96 22.44
CA LYS A 150 23.95 -31.77 22.56
C LYS A 150 24.38 -30.31 22.45
N GLN A 151 23.75 -29.54 21.55
CA GLN A 151 24.04 -28.11 21.42
C GLN A 151 23.53 -27.33 22.63
N GLU A 152 22.38 -27.71 23.18
CA GLU A 152 21.82 -27.13 24.40
C GLU A 152 22.73 -27.40 25.61
N GLU A 153 23.14 -28.65 25.83
CA GLU A 153 24.08 -29.02 26.90
C GLU A 153 25.42 -28.29 26.77
N SER A 154 25.96 -28.23 25.54
CA SER A 154 27.20 -27.49 25.27
C SER A 154 27.05 -25.98 25.50
N LEU A 155 25.88 -25.40 25.19
CA LEU A 155 25.61 -23.98 25.42
C LEU A 155 25.47 -23.67 26.91
N LEU A 156 24.76 -24.52 27.67
CA LEU A 156 24.60 -24.39 29.11
C LEU A 156 25.93 -24.55 29.85
N SER A 157 26.80 -25.45 29.40
CA SER A 157 28.14 -25.62 29.97
C SER A 157 29.12 -24.47 29.65
N PHE A 158 28.81 -23.64 28.65
CA PHE A 158 29.65 -22.49 28.29
C PHE A 158 29.34 -21.25 29.14
N MET A 159 28.12 -21.16 29.69
CA MET A 159 27.68 -20.06 30.56
C MET A 159 28.25 -20.19 31.98
#